data_AF-A0A3M6WI10-F1
#
_entry.id   AF-A0A3M6WI10-F1
#
_cell.length_a   1.000
_cell.length_b   1.000
_cell.length_c   1.000
_cell.angle_alpha   90.00
_cell.angle_beta   90.00
_cell.angle_gamma   90.00
#
_symmetry.space_group_name_H-M   'P 1'
#
loop_
_entity.id
_entity.type
_entity.pdbx_description
1 polymer ?
#
loop_
_entity_poly.entity_id
_entity_poly.type
_entity_poly.pdbx_seq_one_letter_code
_entity_poly.pdbx_strand_id
1 'polypeptide(L)'
;MTAGLDGYQLYLECHHPSARLTASTMFCLSTGTPGLRDIPQANESGDRKQYVGKIKKMGEMYSRFKPQRKEPDLFARPRRHPAVDIPGSRTWAVSNQVPQAQDGDRVTETVTVDAHDLFSQLSTSVYLGRREPRRGLLDSIQNVSEGTIRVWRNWLSEQCETKTFSDGTPVTVHHDSSSKQDKKEPMVPGSLSNTLEDPRKDGSILWVNTRGDNVGIKFKVKEKKWRRTTAMPILFESDVEVAMASSAPKRMAQIVRLKPESLQEYKECHNKAWPEVLQQIKDCHIVDYSIWFDDRSSTLFATMKWVGNDFDADMAKMAANPKVQEWWAMTDSMQESYVEGAKGSTDPKGWWKPLEEVFRFEG
;
A
#
# COMPACT_ATOMS: atom_id res chain seq x y z
N MET A 1 34.31 8.55 1.25
CA MET A 1 33.78 9.66 2.06
C MET A 1 32.27 9.70 1.90
N THR A 2 31.57 9.54 3.01
CA THR A 2 30.14 9.84 3.17
C THR A 2 29.98 11.36 3.06
N ALA A 3 28.92 11.85 2.42
CA ALA A 3 28.53 13.26 2.53
C ALA A 3 27.83 13.49 3.88
N GLY A 4 28.47 13.07 4.98
CA GLY A 4 28.04 13.43 6.32
C GLY A 4 28.52 14.85 6.59
N LEU A 5 27.62 15.74 6.95
CA LEU A 5 27.98 17.06 7.44
C LEU A 5 28.36 16.90 8.92
N ASP A 6 29.64 17.09 9.25
CA ASP A 6 30.12 16.94 10.62
C ASP A 6 29.31 17.83 11.59
N GLY A 7 28.77 17.23 12.65
CA GLY A 7 27.92 17.91 13.62
C GLY A 7 26.46 18.11 13.20
N TYR A 8 26.05 17.62 12.03
CA TYR A 8 24.65 17.63 11.60
C TYR A 8 24.07 16.22 11.52
N GLN A 9 22.80 16.11 11.86
CA GLN A 9 22.02 14.88 11.83
C GLN A 9 20.74 15.12 11.04
N LEU A 10 20.43 14.23 10.11
CA LEU A 10 19.16 14.25 9.39
C LEU A 10 18.09 13.51 10.19
N TYR A 11 16.89 14.04 10.21
CA TYR A 11 15.71 13.51 10.89
C TYR A 11 14.58 13.32 9.87
N LEU A 12 13.78 12.27 10.06
CA LEU A 12 12.65 11.93 9.20
C LEU A 12 11.40 11.70 10.04
N GLU A 13 10.30 12.33 9.64
CA GLU A 13 8.94 12.00 10.05
C GLU A 13 8.20 11.50 8.81
N CYS A 14 7.56 10.34 8.93
CA CYS A 14 6.75 9.77 7.86
C CYS A 14 5.61 8.99 8.51
N HIS A 15 4.39 9.54 8.46
CA HIS A 15 3.25 9.01 9.20
C HIS A 15 1.93 9.33 8.49
N HIS A 16 0.87 8.61 8.83
CA HIS A 16 -0.48 8.98 8.40
C HIS A 16 -0.86 10.35 9.00
N PRO A 17 -1.58 11.24 8.28
CA PRO A 17 -1.98 12.55 8.80
C PRO A 17 -2.67 12.50 10.16
N SER A 18 -3.48 11.47 10.43
CA SER A 18 -4.15 11.29 11.73
C SER A 18 -3.19 11.00 12.89
N ALA A 19 -1.98 10.48 12.60
CA ALA A 19 -0.99 10.12 13.60
C ALA A 19 0.00 11.26 13.93
N ARG A 20 -0.23 12.49 13.44
CA ARG A 20 0.71 13.62 13.60
C ARG A 20 1.13 13.89 15.04
N LEU A 21 0.24 13.71 16.01
CA LEU A 21 0.51 14.00 17.42
C LEU A 21 1.26 12.86 18.14
N THR A 22 1.28 11.66 17.55
CA THR A 22 1.90 10.46 18.13
C THR A 22 3.09 9.95 17.31
N ALA A 23 3.33 10.55 16.15
CA ALA A 23 4.38 10.13 15.23
C ALA A 23 5.77 10.26 15.87
N SER A 24 6.57 9.20 15.76
CA SER A 24 7.95 9.22 16.21
C SER A 24 8.88 9.74 15.12
N THR A 25 9.69 10.74 15.46
CA THR A 25 10.80 11.20 14.63
C THR A 25 11.89 10.11 14.56
N MET A 26 12.41 9.84 13.37
CA MET A 26 13.49 8.89 13.11
C MET A 26 14.82 9.61 12.86
N PHE A 27 15.93 8.98 13.26
CA PHE A 27 17.29 9.42 12.93
C PHE A 27 17.73 8.80 11.61
N CYS A 28 18.34 9.58 10.72
CA CYS A 28 18.79 9.13 9.42
C CYS A 28 20.33 9.05 9.34
N LEU A 29 20.88 7.84 9.38
CA LEU A 29 22.32 7.60 9.22
C LEU A 29 22.76 7.70 7.76
N SER A 30 23.74 8.54 7.45
CA SER A 30 24.29 8.63 6.09
C SER A 30 24.96 7.33 5.68
N THR A 31 24.55 6.77 4.54
CA THR A 31 25.21 5.62 3.89
C THR A 31 26.11 6.05 2.73
N GLY A 32 26.10 7.36 2.41
CA GLY A 32 26.97 8.00 1.42
C GLY A 32 26.23 8.44 0.16
N THR A 33 27.01 9.00 -0.77
CA THR A 33 26.54 9.50 -2.07
C THR A 33 27.27 8.72 -3.16
N PRO A 34 26.65 7.68 -3.76
CA PRO A 34 27.25 6.94 -4.87
C PRO A 34 27.63 7.86 -6.03
N GLY A 35 28.77 7.59 -6.69
CA GLY A 35 29.28 8.41 -7.80
C GLY A 35 30.05 9.66 -7.39
N LEU A 36 29.96 10.11 -6.13
CA LEU A 36 30.66 11.32 -5.67
C LEU A 36 32.18 11.19 -5.71
N ARG A 37 32.70 9.97 -5.45
CA ARG A 37 34.16 9.69 -5.50
C ARG A 37 34.72 9.69 -6.91
N ASP A 38 33.86 9.47 -7.91
CA ASP A 38 34.24 9.36 -9.32
C ASP A 38 34.26 10.74 -10.00
N ILE A 39 34.04 11.82 -9.25
CA ILE A 39 34.19 13.20 -9.71
C ILE A 39 35.66 13.60 -9.49
N PRO A 40 36.45 13.81 -10.56
CA PRO A 40 37.83 14.24 -10.42
C PRO A 40 37.88 15.60 -9.71
N GLN A 41 38.67 15.68 -8.64
CA GLN A 41 38.99 16.95 -7.98
C GLN A 41 39.58 17.91 -9.03
N ALA A 42 39.19 19.18 -8.95
CA ALA A 42 39.64 20.17 -9.89
C ALA A 42 41.15 20.39 -9.73
N ASN A 43 41.93 19.97 -10.73
CA ASN A 43 43.24 20.58 -10.95
C ASN A 43 42.97 21.96 -11.57
N GLU A 44 43.69 22.99 -11.11
CA GLU A 44 43.45 24.41 -11.39
C GLU A 44 43.53 24.82 -12.89
N SER A 45 43.72 23.88 -13.82
CA SER A 45 43.96 24.11 -15.25
C SER A 45 42.86 23.62 -16.21
N GLY A 46 41.69 23.21 -15.71
CA GLY A 46 40.61 22.64 -16.54
C GLY A 46 39.76 23.66 -17.34
N ASP A 47 39.27 23.26 -18.51
CA ASP A 47 38.39 24.03 -19.40
C ASP A 47 36.97 24.22 -18.80
N ARG A 48 36.36 25.40 -18.96
CA ARG A 48 35.07 25.81 -18.36
C ARG A 48 33.92 24.85 -18.70
N LYS A 49 33.95 24.23 -19.89
CA LYS A 49 32.98 23.21 -20.32
C LYS A 49 33.01 21.95 -19.45
N GLN A 50 34.18 21.58 -18.95
CA GLN A 50 34.37 20.41 -18.09
C GLN A 50 33.71 20.62 -16.71
N TYR A 51 33.73 21.85 -16.19
CA TYR A 51 33.08 22.20 -14.92
C TYR A 51 31.55 22.17 -14.99
N VAL A 52 30.95 22.66 -16.07
CA VAL A 52 29.48 22.63 -16.25
C VAL A 52 28.97 21.19 -16.29
N GLY A 53 29.68 20.28 -16.98
CA GLY A 53 29.37 18.85 -16.96
C GLY A 53 29.48 18.22 -15.57
N LYS A 54 30.47 18.61 -14.76
CA LYS A 54 30.63 18.15 -13.38
C LYS A 54 29.48 18.61 -12.48
N ILE A 55 29.10 19.88 -12.52
CA ILE A 55 27.98 20.42 -11.70
C ILE A 55 26.68 19.73 -12.07
N LYS A 56 26.41 19.54 -13.37
CA LYS A 56 25.23 18.79 -13.82
C LYS A 56 25.24 17.36 -13.25
N LYS A 57 26.37 16.65 -13.35
CA LYS A 57 26.52 15.30 -12.81
C LYS A 57 26.33 15.26 -11.29
N MET A 58 26.79 16.27 -10.55
CA MET A 58 26.55 16.39 -9.10
C MET A 58 25.07 16.60 -8.78
N GLY A 59 24.36 17.40 -9.56
CA GLY A 59 22.92 17.65 -9.38
C GLY A 59 22.03 16.43 -9.66
N GLU A 60 22.57 15.40 -10.31
CA GLU A 60 21.89 14.12 -10.58
C GLU A 60 22.18 13.06 -9.50
N MET A 61 23.04 13.35 -8.52
CA MET A 61 23.39 12.41 -7.46
C MET A 61 22.43 12.50 -6.27
N TYR A 62 22.20 11.35 -5.64
CA TYR A 62 21.41 11.24 -4.41
C TYR A 62 22.28 10.77 -3.25
N SER A 63 22.20 11.51 -2.14
CA SER A 63 22.69 11.03 -0.85
C SER A 63 21.70 10.03 -0.27
N ARG A 64 22.20 8.90 0.22
CA ARG A 64 21.39 7.84 0.81
C ARG A 64 21.52 7.86 2.32
N PHE A 65 20.38 7.65 2.99
CA PHE A 65 20.31 7.61 4.44
C PHE A 65 19.48 6.41 4.90
N LYS A 66 19.84 5.82 6.05
CA LYS A 66 19.13 4.71 6.67
C LYS A 66 18.38 5.23 7.92
N PRO A 67 17.04 5.16 7.97
CA PRO A 67 16.28 5.56 9.15
C PRO A 67 16.44 4.55 10.30
N GLN A 68 16.47 5.07 11.53
CA GLN A 68 16.56 4.32 12.79
C GLN A 68 15.78 5.02 13.90
N ARG A 69 15.19 4.24 14.82
CA ARG A 69 14.49 4.80 16.00
C ARG A 69 15.45 5.11 17.15
N LYS A 70 16.52 4.34 17.28
CA LYS A 70 17.55 4.59 18.28
C LYS A 70 18.50 5.65 17.75
N GLU A 71 18.77 6.62 18.60
CA GLU A 71 19.81 7.60 18.32
C GLU A 71 21.16 6.89 18.13
N PRO A 72 21.92 7.19 17.06
CA PRO A 72 23.25 6.65 16.90
C PRO A 72 24.14 7.12 18.05
N ASP A 73 24.86 6.19 18.67
CA ASP A 73 25.73 6.48 19.81
C ASP A 73 27.03 7.17 19.32
N LEU A 74 26.91 8.42 18.85
CA LEU A 74 28.02 9.20 18.29
C LEU A 74 29.08 9.56 19.36
N PHE A 75 28.72 9.41 20.64
CA PHE A 75 29.57 9.72 21.79
C PHE A 75 30.04 8.50 22.59
N ALA A 76 29.69 7.28 22.19
CA ALA A 76 30.34 6.06 22.68
C ALA A 76 31.77 5.96 22.13
N ARG A 77 32.63 6.92 22.51
CA ARG A 77 34.06 6.63 22.58
C ARG A 77 34.17 5.44 23.54
N PRO A 78 34.79 4.32 23.16
CA PRO A 78 35.16 3.32 24.15
C PRO A 78 35.90 4.06 25.26
N ARG A 79 35.41 3.99 26.49
CA ARG A 79 36.20 4.49 27.63
C ARG A 79 37.51 3.72 27.55
N ARG A 80 38.59 4.39 27.17
CA ARG A 80 39.94 3.83 27.28
C ARG A 80 40.10 3.54 28.77
N HIS A 81 39.94 2.28 29.16
CA HIS A 81 40.31 1.87 30.50
C HIS A 81 41.81 2.14 30.61
N PRO A 82 42.29 2.82 31.68
CA PRO A 82 43.71 3.20 31.79
C PRO A 82 44.67 2.01 31.82
N ALA A 83 44.17 0.79 31.98
CA ALA A 83 44.97 -0.42 32.08
C ALA A 83 44.64 -1.39 30.95
N VAL A 84 45.69 -1.71 30.18
CA VAL A 84 45.83 -2.87 29.28
C VAL A 84 45.15 -2.73 27.92
N ASP A 85 45.85 -2.06 27.01
CA ASP A 85 45.57 -2.09 25.57
C ASP A 85 46.82 -2.67 24.87
N ILE A 86 46.95 -4.01 24.89
CA ILE A 86 48.06 -4.75 24.26
C ILE A 86 47.66 -5.09 22.82
N PRO A 87 48.46 -4.70 21.79
CA PRO A 87 48.22 -5.08 20.41
C PRO A 87 48.13 -6.62 20.27
N GLY A 88 47.01 -7.12 19.75
CA GLY A 88 46.74 -8.56 19.59
C GLY A 88 45.91 -9.21 20.71
N SER A 89 45.54 -8.47 21.76
CA SER A 89 44.60 -8.96 22.78
C SER A 89 43.14 -8.97 22.29
N ARG A 90 42.31 -9.85 22.85
CA ARG A 90 40.86 -9.92 22.54
C ARG A 90 40.09 -8.63 22.84
N THR A 91 40.67 -7.70 23.60
CA THR A 91 40.09 -6.40 23.99
C THR A 91 40.57 -5.24 23.13
N TRP A 92 41.52 -5.45 22.21
CA TRP A 92 42.01 -4.39 21.31
C TRP A 92 40.94 -4.00 20.30
N ALA A 93 40.29 -2.87 20.51
CA ALA A 93 39.25 -2.36 19.64
C ALA A 93 39.85 -1.82 18.34
N VAL A 94 39.56 -2.47 17.21
CA VAL A 94 39.87 -1.98 15.87
C VAL A 94 38.99 -0.76 15.60
N SER A 95 39.50 0.42 15.96
CA SER A 95 38.96 1.74 15.66
C SER A 95 38.97 1.99 14.15
N ASN A 96 37.98 1.46 13.42
CA ASN A 96 37.57 1.96 12.09
C ASN A 96 36.26 1.34 11.54
N GLN A 97 35.47 0.65 12.36
CA GLN A 97 34.17 0.17 11.92
C GLN A 97 33.09 1.21 12.21
N VAL A 98 32.52 1.78 11.13
CA VAL A 98 31.22 2.45 11.18
C VAL A 98 30.23 1.51 11.87
N PRO A 99 29.44 1.94 12.87
CA PRO A 99 28.45 1.09 13.52
C PRO A 99 27.55 0.46 12.45
N GLN A 100 27.75 -0.82 12.20
CA GLN A 100 26.92 -1.57 11.27
C GLN A 100 25.61 -1.86 12.01
N ALA A 101 24.56 -1.15 11.64
CA ALA A 101 23.21 -1.39 12.10
C ALA A 101 22.83 -2.86 11.82
N GLN A 102 22.65 -3.65 12.88
CA GLN A 102 22.15 -5.02 12.80
C GLN A 102 20.75 -5.04 12.16
N ASP A 103 20.36 -6.12 11.50
CA ASP A 103 19.10 -6.20 10.71
C ASP A 103 17.82 -6.01 11.56
N GLY A 104 17.94 -6.12 12.90
CA GLY A 104 16.88 -5.84 13.87
C GLY A 104 16.56 -4.36 14.11
N ASP A 105 17.31 -3.43 13.52
CA ASP A 105 17.21 -1.98 13.77
C ASP A 105 16.40 -1.23 12.69
N ARG A 106 15.72 -1.96 11.80
CA ARG A 106 14.94 -1.39 10.69
C ARG A 106 13.64 -0.81 11.23
N VAL A 107 13.37 0.45 10.87
CA VAL A 107 12.08 1.06 11.18
C VAL A 107 10.99 0.36 10.37
N THR A 108 9.95 -0.09 11.06
CA THR A 108 8.75 -0.68 10.46
C THR A 108 7.56 0.13 10.94
N GLU A 109 6.78 0.63 9.99
CA GLU A 109 5.50 1.29 10.25
C GLU A 109 4.39 0.48 9.61
N THR A 110 3.23 0.43 10.28
CA THR A 110 2.03 -0.17 9.70
C THR A 110 1.31 0.90 8.87
N VAL A 111 1.14 0.65 7.58
CA VAL A 111 0.34 1.49 6.70
C VAL A 111 -0.94 0.73 6.39
N THR A 112 -2.09 1.31 6.76
CA THR A 112 -3.41 0.80 6.42
C THR A 112 -3.94 1.53 5.20
N VAL A 113 -4.59 0.78 4.30
CA VAL A 113 -5.32 1.33 3.15
C VAL A 113 -6.73 0.76 3.22
N ASP A 114 -7.68 1.57 3.67
CA ASP A 114 -9.07 1.15 3.91
C ASP A 114 -9.72 0.58 2.66
N ALA A 115 -10.60 -0.42 2.80
CA ALA A 115 -11.22 -1.20 1.71
C ALA A 115 -11.72 -0.36 0.52
N HIS A 116 -12.19 0.86 0.78
CA HIS A 116 -12.76 1.78 -0.22
C HIS A 116 -11.75 2.78 -0.80
N ASP A 117 -10.56 2.90 -0.22
CA ASP A 117 -9.53 3.85 -0.64
C ASP A 117 -8.56 3.21 -1.64
N LEU A 118 -8.16 3.97 -2.67
CA LEU A 118 -7.17 3.51 -3.66
C LEU A 118 -5.72 3.65 -3.15
N PHE A 119 -5.49 4.51 -2.17
CA PHE A 119 -4.19 4.79 -1.60
C PHE A 119 -4.31 5.27 -0.16
N SER A 120 -3.24 5.09 0.63
CA SER A 120 -3.05 5.79 1.90
C SER A 120 -2.08 6.95 1.69
N GLN A 121 -2.36 8.09 2.31
CA GLN A 121 -1.48 9.25 2.24
C GLN A 121 -0.61 9.32 3.48
N LEU A 122 0.70 9.47 3.28
CA LEU A 122 1.67 9.70 4.33
C LEU A 122 2.16 11.15 4.26
N SER A 123 2.12 11.84 5.39
CA SER A 123 2.81 13.11 5.60
C SER A 123 4.28 12.82 5.86
N THR A 124 5.16 13.50 5.12
CA THR A 124 6.60 13.31 5.19
C THR A 124 7.30 14.63 5.43
N SER A 125 8.10 14.70 6.50
CA SER A 125 8.93 15.85 6.84
C SER A 125 10.36 15.41 7.09
N VAL A 126 11.31 16.13 6.50
CA VAL A 126 12.75 15.88 6.64
C VAL A 126 13.38 17.13 7.24
N TYR A 127 14.16 16.95 8.29
CA TYR A 127 14.84 18.04 8.98
C TYR A 127 16.34 17.78 9.08
N LEU A 128 17.12 18.85 9.03
CA LEU A 128 18.55 18.85 9.31
C LEU A 128 18.77 19.54 10.66
N GLY A 129 19.17 18.76 11.65
CA GLY A 129 19.50 19.27 12.98
C GLY A 129 21.01 19.43 13.16
N ARG A 130 21.46 20.59 13.63
CA ARG A 130 22.81 20.81 14.11
C ARG A 130 22.89 20.40 15.57
N ARG A 131 23.96 19.69 15.94
CA ARG A 131 24.16 19.21 17.32
C ARG A 131 25.37 19.88 17.95
N GLU A 132 25.25 20.18 19.24
CA GLU A 132 26.33 20.75 20.02
C GLU A 132 27.46 19.70 20.18
N PRO A 133 28.71 20.01 19.80
CA PRO A 133 29.82 19.05 19.82
C PRO A 133 30.17 18.45 21.19
N ARG A 134 29.81 19.12 22.29
CA ARG A 134 30.23 18.75 23.66
C ARG A 134 29.15 18.01 24.44
N ARG A 135 27.89 18.40 24.30
CA ARG A 135 26.76 17.87 25.08
C ARG A 135 25.79 17.03 24.26
N GLY A 136 25.90 17.04 22.93
CA GLY A 136 24.99 16.31 22.03
C GLY A 136 23.59 16.90 21.93
N LEU A 137 23.34 18.05 22.56
CA LEU A 137 22.07 18.76 22.49
C LEU A 137 21.80 19.26 21.06
N LEU A 138 20.53 19.32 20.69
CA LEU A 138 20.10 19.91 19.42
C LEU A 138 20.24 21.44 19.52
N ASP A 139 21.12 22.00 18.69
CA ASP A 139 21.46 23.44 18.66
C ASP A 139 20.49 24.20 17.75
N SER A 140 20.24 23.66 16.55
CA SER A 140 19.28 24.21 15.60
C SER A 140 18.66 23.11 14.75
N ILE A 141 17.44 23.32 14.25
CA ILE A 141 16.78 22.40 13.32
C ILE A 141 16.19 23.18 12.15
N GLN A 142 16.43 22.70 10.93
CA GLN A 142 15.95 23.32 9.70
C GLN A 142 15.16 22.29 8.88
N ASN A 143 13.97 22.65 8.41
CA ASN A 143 13.23 21.81 7.46
C ASN A 143 13.98 21.78 6.12
N VAL A 144 14.24 20.58 5.62
CA VAL A 144 14.88 20.32 4.33
C VAL A 144 13.82 20.09 3.25
N SER A 145 12.77 19.33 3.61
CA SER A 145 11.68 18.99 2.72
C SER A 145 10.44 18.63 3.53
N GLU A 146 9.28 19.06 3.07
CA GLU A 146 7.98 18.67 3.59
C GLU A 146 7.04 18.41 2.42
N GLY A 147 6.23 17.35 2.53
CA GLY A 147 5.25 17.02 1.52
C GLY A 147 4.51 15.73 1.85
N THR A 148 3.90 15.14 0.82
CA THR A 148 3.11 13.92 0.98
C THR A 148 3.59 12.82 0.05
N ILE A 149 3.49 11.58 0.50
CA ILE A 149 3.65 10.37 -0.31
C ILE A 149 2.30 9.67 -0.39
N ARG A 150 1.91 9.18 -1.57
CA ARG A 150 0.73 8.32 -1.75
C ARG A 150 1.18 6.88 -1.94
N VAL A 151 0.72 6.01 -1.05
CA VAL A 151 0.97 4.57 -1.09
C VAL A 151 -0.24 3.90 -1.73
N TRP A 152 -0.14 3.62 -3.02
CA TRP A 152 -1.23 3.02 -3.79
C TRP A 152 -1.32 1.51 -3.58
N ARG A 153 -2.53 0.96 -3.70
CA ARG A 153 -2.79 -0.48 -3.55
C ARG A 153 -2.07 -1.34 -4.58
N ASN A 154 -2.17 -0.97 -5.85
CA ASN A 154 -1.49 -1.67 -6.94
C ASN A 154 0.03 -1.68 -6.72
N TRP A 155 0.60 -0.54 -6.33
CA TRP A 155 2.02 -0.45 -6.00
C TRP A 155 2.41 -1.35 -4.81
N LEU A 156 1.60 -1.40 -3.74
CA LEU A 156 1.83 -2.33 -2.62
C LEU A 156 1.83 -3.79 -3.09
N SER A 157 0.92 -4.14 -4.00
CA SER A 157 0.84 -5.50 -4.56
C SER A 157 2.08 -5.87 -5.37
N GLU A 158 2.61 -4.94 -6.16
CA GLU A 158 3.83 -5.13 -6.96
C GLU A 158 5.08 -5.26 -6.08
N GLN A 159 5.14 -4.51 -4.97
CA GLN A 159 6.30 -4.46 -4.07
C GLN A 159 6.29 -5.55 -2.99
N CYS A 160 5.17 -6.23 -2.76
CA CYS A 160 5.08 -7.24 -1.72
C CYS A 160 5.97 -8.45 -2.06
N GLU A 161 6.94 -8.77 -1.18
CA GLU A 161 7.94 -9.83 -1.41
C GLU A 161 7.33 -11.21 -1.70
N THR A 162 6.11 -11.44 -1.21
CA THR A 162 5.40 -12.70 -1.41
C THR A 162 4.82 -12.84 -2.83
N LYS A 163 4.63 -11.75 -3.59
CA LYS A 163 3.88 -11.70 -4.87
C LYS A 163 2.54 -12.46 -4.85
N THR A 164 2.03 -12.73 -3.65
CA THR A 164 0.88 -13.54 -3.31
C THR A 164 0.37 -12.99 -1.97
N PHE A 165 -0.93 -12.71 -1.88
CA PHE A 165 -1.55 -12.46 -0.59
C PHE A 165 -1.88 -13.80 0.08
N SER A 166 -2.30 -13.74 1.34
CA SER A 166 -2.63 -14.86 2.24
C SER A 166 -3.56 -15.96 1.70
N ASP A 167 -4.12 -15.79 0.51
CA ASP A 167 -4.96 -16.68 -0.29
C ASP A 167 -4.19 -17.53 -1.32
N GLY A 168 -2.89 -17.31 -1.53
CA GLY A 168 -2.04 -18.16 -2.38
C GLY A 168 -2.33 -18.04 -3.89
N THR A 169 -3.13 -17.06 -4.31
CA THR A 169 -3.47 -16.85 -5.73
C THR A 169 -2.33 -16.11 -6.44
N PRO A 170 -1.81 -16.62 -7.57
CA PRO A 170 -0.85 -15.87 -8.37
C PRO A 170 -1.55 -14.67 -9.01
N VAL A 171 -0.95 -13.48 -8.86
CA VAL A 171 -1.49 -12.23 -9.42
C VAL A 171 -1.46 -12.29 -10.95
N THR A 172 -2.63 -12.23 -11.57
CA THR A 172 -2.75 -11.99 -13.01
C THR A 172 -2.74 -10.48 -13.24
N VAL A 173 -1.63 -9.96 -13.75
CA VAL A 173 -1.47 -8.54 -14.10
C VAL A 173 -2.23 -8.28 -15.39
N HIS A 174 -3.38 -7.59 -15.31
CA HIS A 174 -4.02 -7.02 -16.49
C HIS A 174 -3.24 -5.77 -16.90
N HIS A 175 -2.47 -5.90 -17.99
CA HIS A 175 -1.81 -4.76 -18.63
C HIS A 175 -2.86 -3.90 -19.33
N ASP A 176 -3.06 -2.68 -18.83
CA ASP A 176 -3.75 -1.66 -19.61
C ASP A 176 -2.84 -1.26 -20.78
N SER A 177 -3.39 -1.39 -21.99
CA SER A 177 -2.62 -1.39 -23.22
C SER A 177 -2.27 0.03 -23.65
N SER A 178 -1.20 0.61 -23.11
CA SER A 178 -0.43 1.66 -23.82
C SER A 178 0.89 2.04 -23.14
N SER A 179 1.84 1.11 -23.08
CA SER A 179 3.27 1.50 -23.12
C SER A 179 4.11 0.31 -23.55
N LYS A 180 4.91 0.51 -24.60
CA LYS A 180 5.79 -0.50 -25.22
C LYS A 180 6.64 -1.20 -24.16
N GLN A 181 6.49 -2.52 -24.06
CA GLN A 181 7.29 -3.40 -23.22
C GLN A 181 8.68 -3.60 -23.80
N ASP A 182 9.72 -3.24 -23.06
CA ASP A 182 11.02 -3.93 -23.13
C ASP A 182 11.04 -5.00 -22.04
N LYS A 183 11.23 -6.25 -22.46
CA LYS A 183 11.24 -7.45 -21.63
C LYS A 183 12.38 -7.38 -20.60
N LYS A 184 12.07 -7.55 -19.31
CA LYS A 184 13.07 -7.77 -18.24
C LYS A 184 13.05 -9.22 -17.76
N GLU A 185 14.23 -9.84 -17.78
CA GLU A 185 14.56 -11.16 -17.24
C GLU A 185 14.51 -11.22 -15.70
N PRO A 186 14.37 -12.41 -15.09
CA PRO A 186 14.14 -12.56 -13.66
C PRO A 186 15.39 -12.25 -12.81
N MET A 187 15.18 -11.52 -11.72
CA MET A 187 16.21 -11.01 -10.81
C MET A 187 16.62 -12.05 -9.77
N VAL A 188 17.92 -12.38 -9.73
CA VAL A 188 18.58 -13.21 -8.71
C VAL A 188 18.80 -12.39 -7.43
N PRO A 189 18.50 -12.91 -6.22
CA PRO A 189 18.74 -12.19 -4.98
C PRO A 189 20.20 -12.41 -4.52
N GLY A 190 20.96 -11.31 -4.43
CA GLY A 190 22.18 -11.25 -3.62
C GLY A 190 23.44 -10.87 -4.38
N SER A 191 23.70 -9.57 -4.48
CA SER A 191 25.04 -9.00 -4.35
C SER A 191 24.91 -7.49 -4.20
N LEU A 192 25.58 -6.91 -3.19
CA LEU A 192 25.73 -5.47 -3.04
C LEU A 192 26.66 -4.95 -4.16
N SER A 193 26.17 -4.86 -5.39
CA SER A 193 26.90 -4.20 -6.46
C SER A 193 26.77 -2.69 -6.30
N ASN A 194 27.92 -2.01 -6.20
CA ASN A 194 28.05 -0.55 -6.31
C ASN A 194 27.75 -0.07 -7.75
N THR A 195 26.68 -0.56 -8.37
CA THR A 195 26.21 -0.08 -9.65
C THR A 195 25.47 1.24 -9.43
N LEU A 196 25.86 2.23 -10.23
CA LEU A 196 25.32 3.59 -10.24
C LEU A 196 23.89 3.59 -10.81
N GLU A 197 22.98 2.86 -10.17
CA GLU A 197 21.58 2.82 -10.58
C GLU A 197 20.89 4.13 -10.21
N ASP A 198 20.26 4.74 -11.21
CA ASP A 198 19.43 5.93 -11.07
C ASP A 198 18.23 5.62 -10.16
N PRO A 199 18.15 6.23 -8.96
CA PRO A 199 17.06 5.99 -8.01
C PRO A 199 15.67 6.29 -8.60
N ARG A 200 15.56 7.16 -9.61
CA ARG A 200 14.29 7.48 -10.26
C ARG A 200 13.68 6.31 -11.02
N LYS A 201 14.49 5.30 -11.34
CA LYS A 201 14.07 4.06 -12.01
C LYS A 201 13.75 2.93 -11.03
N ASP A 202 13.99 3.14 -9.73
CA ASP A 202 13.71 2.16 -8.69
C ASP A 202 12.24 2.25 -8.28
N GLY A 203 11.44 1.29 -8.73
CA GLY A 203 10.01 1.21 -8.42
C GLY A 203 9.69 1.04 -6.93
N SER A 204 10.68 0.69 -6.08
CA SER A 204 10.49 0.60 -4.63
C SER A 204 10.61 1.95 -3.90
N ILE A 205 10.94 3.02 -4.63
CA ILE A 205 11.05 4.38 -4.10
C ILE A 205 9.77 5.15 -4.40
N LEU A 206 9.15 5.68 -3.35
CA LEU A 206 8.10 6.67 -3.49
C LEU A 206 8.69 8.05 -3.23
N TRP A 207 8.47 8.96 -4.18
CA TRP A 207 8.96 10.32 -4.14
C TRP A 207 7.99 11.22 -3.37
N VAL A 208 8.54 12.07 -2.50
CA VAL A 208 7.76 13.09 -1.81
C VAL A 208 7.24 14.05 -2.87
N ASN A 209 5.92 14.27 -2.89
CA ASN A 209 5.25 15.14 -3.84
C ASN A 209 5.64 16.61 -3.61
N THR A 210 6.82 16.96 -4.10
CA THR A 210 7.35 18.31 -4.23
C THR A 210 7.53 18.59 -5.72
N ARG A 211 7.89 19.82 -6.12
CA ARG A 211 8.02 20.21 -7.54
C ARG A 211 9.03 19.36 -8.37
N GLY A 212 9.74 18.41 -7.77
CA GLY A 212 10.57 17.42 -8.45
C GLY A 212 10.97 16.24 -7.56
N ASP A 213 11.65 15.24 -8.15
CA ASP A 213 12.08 13.99 -7.50
C ASP A 213 13.34 14.21 -6.62
N ASN A 214 13.30 15.15 -5.68
CA ASN A 214 14.49 15.52 -4.89
C ASN A 214 14.64 14.66 -3.62
N VAL A 215 13.51 14.19 -3.07
CA VAL A 215 13.47 13.39 -1.84
C VAL A 215 12.56 12.20 -2.06
N GLY A 216 13.10 11.00 -1.85
CA GLY A 216 12.37 9.74 -2.00
C GLY A 216 12.63 8.82 -0.82
N ILE A 217 11.62 8.01 -0.47
CA ILE A 217 11.72 6.99 0.56
C ILE A 217 11.64 5.63 -0.12
N LYS A 218 12.66 4.81 0.11
CA LYS A 218 12.68 3.41 -0.33
C LYS A 218 11.99 2.54 0.71
N PHE A 219 10.97 1.82 0.29
CA PHE A 219 10.21 0.93 1.15
C PHE A 219 10.58 -0.53 0.91
N LYS A 220 10.37 -1.34 1.94
CA LYS A 220 10.37 -2.80 1.85
C LYS A 220 9.02 -3.29 2.35
N VAL A 221 8.17 -3.80 1.46
CA VAL A 221 6.79 -4.19 1.79
C VAL A 221 6.77 -5.65 2.25
N LYS A 222 6.21 -5.87 3.43
CA LYS A 222 5.98 -7.21 3.99
C LYS A 222 4.50 -7.36 4.33
N GLU A 223 3.90 -8.47 3.89
CA GLU A 223 2.54 -8.82 4.27
C GLU A 223 2.47 -9.09 5.79
N LYS A 224 1.51 -8.46 6.47
CA LYS A 224 1.22 -8.71 7.89
C LYS A 224 0.15 -9.79 8.00
N LYS A 225 0.55 -11.05 8.24
CA LYS A 225 -0.38 -12.16 8.47
C LYS A 225 -1.05 -12.05 9.85
N TRP A 226 -2.37 -11.91 9.88
CA TRP A 226 -3.12 -11.90 11.13
C TRP A 226 -3.19 -13.31 11.72
N ARG A 227 -2.62 -13.52 12.91
CA ARG A 227 -2.83 -14.76 13.67
C ARG A 227 -4.03 -14.56 14.59
N ARG A 228 -5.16 -15.22 14.29
CA ARG A 228 -6.25 -15.41 15.26
C ARG A 228 -5.77 -16.34 16.36
N THR A 229 -5.07 -15.81 17.36
CA THR A 229 -4.81 -16.53 18.62
C THR A 229 -5.83 -16.13 19.68
N THR A 230 -6.38 -17.14 20.35
CA THR A 230 -7.53 -17.17 21.27
C THR A 230 -7.32 -16.43 22.60
N ALA A 231 -6.78 -15.21 22.58
CA ALA A 231 -6.65 -14.38 23.78
C ALA A 231 -6.84 -12.89 23.43
N MET A 232 -8.10 -12.44 23.46
CA MET A 232 -8.41 -11.01 23.56
C MET A 232 -9.04 -10.76 24.93
N PRO A 233 -8.42 -9.95 25.82
CA PRO A 233 -9.17 -9.36 26.91
C PRO A 233 -10.09 -8.27 26.35
N ILE A 234 -11.32 -8.31 26.85
CA ILE A 234 -12.45 -7.43 26.54
C ILE A 234 -12.13 -6.03 27.06
N LEU A 235 -11.96 -5.07 26.14
CA LEU A 235 -12.16 -3.61 26.25
C LEU A 235 -11.19 -2.90 25.28
N PHE A 236 -11.56 -2.86 24.01
CA PHE A 236 -11.19 -1.76 23.13
C PHE A 236 -12.46 -1.27 22.45
N GLU A 237 -12.66 0.04 22.54
CA GLU A 237 -13.69 0.82 21.89
C GLU A 237 -13.69 0.47 20.39
N SER A 238 -14.89 0.22 19.89
CA SER A 238 -15.14 -0.45 18.62
C SER A 238 -14.85 0.44 17.42
N ASP A 239 -13.59 0.63 17.09
CA ASP A 239 -13.19 0.84 15.70
C ASP A 239 -12.94 -0.54 15.11
N VAL A 240 -13.94 -1.02 14.39
CA VAL A 240 -13.97 -2.31 13.72
C VAL A 240 -12.88 -2.34 12.65
N GLU A 241 -11.65 -2.68 13.02
CA GLU A 241 -10.62 -3.14 12.09
C GLU A 241 -10.98 -4.55 11.61
N VAL A 242 -11.98 -4.64 10.73
CA VAL A 242 -12.16 -5.83 9.89
C VAL A 242 -11.10 -5.76 8.80
N ALA A 243 -10.13 -6.66 8.89
CA ALA A 243 -9.24 -6.95 7.78
C ALA A 243 -10.07 -7.46 6.57
N MET A 244 -10.34 -6.56 5.61
CA MET A 244 -10.85 -6.90 4.28
C MET A 244 -9.68 -6.82 3.29
N ALA A 245 -9.04 -7.95 3.00
CA ALA A 245 -8.60 -8.25 1.63
C ALA A 245 -9.81 -8.92 0.96
N SER A 246 -10.19 -8.74 -0.31
CA SER A 246 -9.40 -8.44 -1.51
C SER A 246 -10.29 -7.95 -2.67
N SER A 247 -9.67 -7.38 -3.71
CA SER A 247 -10.25 -6.91 -4.99
C SER A 247 -11.10 -5.62 -4.96
N ALA A 248 -11.02 -4.83 -6.05
CA ALA A 248 -11.95 -3.73 -6.25
C ALA A 248 -13.38 -4.30 -6.35
N PRO A 249 -14.41 -3.65 -5.76
CA PRO A 249 -15.78 -4.16 -5.77
C PRO A 249 -16.20 -4.53 -7.19
N LYS A 250 -16.59 -5.79 -7.40
CA LYS A 250 -17.18 -6.23 -8.66
C LYS A 250 -18.59 -5.65 -8.72
N ARG A 251 -18.77 -4.64 -9.57
CA ARG A 251 -20.08 -4.09 -9.87
C ARG A 251 -20.82 -5.01 -10.83
N MET A 252 -22.09 -5.20 -10.54
CA MET A 252 -22.96 -6.05 -11.31
C MET A 252 -24.24 -5.28 -11.59
N ALA A 253 -24.65 -5.29 -12.84
CA ALA A 253 -25.94 -4.81 -13.28
C ALA A 253 -26.68 -5.96 -13.96
N GLN A 254 -27.97 -6.08 -13.69
CA GLN A 254 -28.79 -7.14 -14.26
C GLN A 254 -30.24 -6.68 -14.44
N ILE A 255 -30.94 -7.30 -15.37
CA ILE A 255 -32.33 -6.98 -15.69
C ILE A 255 -33.22 -8.21 -15.72
N VAL A 256 -34.48 -8.01 -15.31
CA VAL A 256 -35.57 -8.98 -15.45
C VAL A 256 -36.85 -8.21 -15.77
N ARG A 257 -37.80 -8.82 -16.46
CA ARG A 257 -39.10 -8.20 -16.68
C ARG A 257 -39.97 -8.47 -15.46
N LEU A 258 -40.75 -7.47 -15.05
CA LEU A 258 -41.78 -7.59 -14.04
C LEU A 258 -43.13 -7.63 -14.74
N LYS A 259 -44.02 -8.52 -14.28
CA LYS A 259 -45.42 -8.51 -14.72
C LYS A 259 -46.07 -7.20 -14.26
N PRO A 260 -46.64 -6.38 -15.16
CA PRO A 260 -47.17 -5.07 -14.81
C PRO A 260 -48.16 -5.10 -13.64
N GLU A 261 -48.99 -6.14 -13.58
CA GLU A 261 -49.98 -6.38 -12.51
C GLU A 261 -49.37 -6.62 -11.13
N SER A 262 -48.11 -7.08 -11.06
CA SER A 262 -47.43 -7.44 -9.81
C SER A 262 -46.62 -6.29 -9.21
N LEU A 263 -46.60 -5.10 -9.82
CA LEU A 263 -45.75 -3.99 -9.37
C LEU A 263 -45.97 -3.59 -7.91
N GLN A 264 -47.23 -3.51 -7.48
CA GLN A 264 -47.57 -3.10 -6.12
C GLN A 264 -47.12 -4.15 -5.10
N GLU A 265 -47.40 -5.42 -5.37
CA GLU A 265 -47.00 -6.55 -4.53
C GLU A 265 -45.46 -6.66 -4.45
N TYR A 266 -44.78 -6.45 -5.57
CA TYR A 266 -43.32 -6.44 -5.64
C TYR A 266 -42.70 -5.34 -4.76
N LYS A 267 -43.27 -4.13 -4.77
CA LYS A 267 -42.84 -3.04 -3.89
C LYS A 267 -43.08 -3.37 -2.42
N GLU A 268 -44.24 -3.93 -2.09
CA GLU A 268 -44.61 -4.27 -0.72
C GLU A 268 -43.71 -5.36 -0.15
N CYS A 269 -43.39 -6.40 -0.92
CA CYS A 269 -42.50 -7.44 -0.46
C CYS A 269 -41.07 -6.92 -0.26
N HIS A 270 -40.53 -6.09 -1.17
CA HIS A 270 -39.17 -5.54 -1.03
C HIS A 270 -39.06 -4.50 0.10
N ASN A 271 -40.12 -3.72 0.37
CA ASN A 271 -40.17 -2.83 1.54
C ASN A 271 -40.16 -3.60 2.87
N LYS A 272 -40.59 -4.87 2.85
CA LYS A 272 -40.60 -5.78 4.00
C LYS A 272 -39.72 -7.00 3.73
N ALA A 273 -38.59 -6.78 3.06
CA ALA A 273 -37.65 -7.85 2.73
C ALA A 273 -37.28 -8.63 4.01
N TRP A 274 -37.27 -9.95 3.90
CA TRP A 274 -37.08 -10.82 5.07
C TRP A 274 -35.67 -10.64 5.65
N PRO A 275 -35.52 -10.47 6.98
CA PRO A 275 -34.22 -10.26 7.61
C PRO A 275 -33.21 -11.36 7.29
N GLU A 276 -33.65 -12.61 7.16
CA GLU A 276 -32.82 -13.77 6.83
C GLU A 276 -32.25 -13.68 5.41
N VAL A 277 -33.04 -13.15 4.47
CA VAL A 277 -32.61 -12.93 3.08
C VAL A 277 -31.59 -11.79 3.03
N LEU A 278 -31.86 -10.69 3.73
CA LEU A 278 -30.93 -9.56 3.83
C LEU A 278 -29.61 -9.96 4.51
N GLN A 279 -29.68 -10.81 5.54
CA GLN A 279 -28.51 -11.36 6.20
C GLN A 279 -27.71 -12.25 5.25
N GLN A 280 -28.36 -13.12 4.47
CA GLN A 280 -27.65 -13.94 3.49
C GLN A 280 -26.99 -13.10 2.38
N ILE A 281 -27.65 -12.04 1.90
CA ILE A 281 -27.07 -11.07 0.95
C ILE A 281 -25.79 -10.46 1.53
N LYS A 282 -25.84 -10.06 2.81
CA LYS A 282 -24.69 -9.51 3.53
C LYS A 282 -23.57 -10.54 3.72
N ASP A 283 -23.90 -11.77 4.09
CA ASP A 283 -22.95 -12.88 4.30
C ASP A 283 -22.27 -13.32 2.99
N CYS A 284 -22.92 -13.07 1.85
CA CYS A 284 -22.37 -13.24 0.50
C CYS A 284 -21.63 -12.00 -0.02
N HIS A 285 -21.34 -11.03 0.86
CA HIS A 285 -20.58 -9.82 0.55
C HIS A 285 -21.18 -8.94 -0.56
N ILE A 286 -22.51 -8.96 -0.72
CA ILE A 286 -23.23 -8.06 -1.62
C ILE A 286 -23.59 -6.79 -0.84
N VAL A 287 -23.17 -5.64 -1.37
CA VAL A 287 -23.41 -4.31 -0.80
C VAL A 287 -23.94 -3.37 -1.89
N ASP A 288 -24.50 -2.23 -1.47
CA ASP A 288 -25.01 -1.20 -2.39
C ASP A 288 -26.01 -1.76 -3.42
N TYR A 289 -26.88 -2.67 -2.96
CA TYR A 289 -27.87 -3.35 -3.80
C TYR A 289 -29.14 -2.52 -3.92
N SER A 290 -29.44 -2.06 -5.14
CA SER A 290 -30.66 -1.31 -5.47
C SER A 290 -31.38 -1.94 -6.67
N ILE A 291 -32.71 -1.89 -6.65
CA ILE A 291 -33.57 -2.34 -7.76
C ILE A 291 -34.46 -1.18 -8.19
N TRP A 292 -34.38 -0.82 -9.47
CA TRP A 292 -35.14 0.24 -10.11
C TRP A 292 -36.18 -0.36 -11.05
N PHE A 293 -37.29 0.33 -11.28
CA PHE A 293 -38.33 -0.11 -12.20
C PHE A 293 -38.55 0.94 -13.29
N ASP A 294 -38.48 0.53 -14.56
CA ASP A 294 -38.89 1.32 -15.72
C ASP A 294 -40.30 0.87 -16.15
N ASP A 295 -41.26 1.78 -16.04
CA ASP A 295 -42.67 1.54 -16.35
C ASP A 295 -42.91 1.26 -17.84
N ARG A 296 -42.18 1.95 -18.73
CA ARG A 296 -42.32 1.82 -20.18
C ARG A 296 -41.96 0.44 -20.70
N SER A 297 -40.88 -0.15 -20.21
CA SER A 297 -40.44 -1.49 -20.62
C SER A 297 -40.89 -2.59 -19.66
N SER A 298 -41.51 -2.23 -18.52
CA SER A 298 -41.81 -3.12 -17.40
C SER A 298 -40.57 -3.90 -16.93
N THR A 299 -39.41 -3.22 -16.92
CA THR A 299 -38.12 -3.83 -16.61
C THR A 299 -37.66 -3.43 -15.22
N LEU A 300 -37.22 -4.41 -14.44
CA LEU A 300 -36.45 -4.18 -13.23
C LEU A 300 -34.98 -4.12 -13.57
N PHE A 301 -34.29 -3.06 -13.13
CA PHE A 301 -32.86 -2.88 -13.23
C PHE A 301 -32.23 -2.98 -11.85
N ALA A 302 -31.50 -4.06 -11.61
CA ALA A 302 -30.79 -4.30 -10.36
C ALA A 302 -29.31 -3.92 -10.52
N THR A 303 -28.79 -3.13 -9.58
CA THR A 303 -27.36 -2.80 -9.48
C THR A 303 -26.86 -3.14 -8.09
N MET A 304 -25.68 -3.77 -8.01
CA MET A 304 -25.06 -4.14 -6.74
C MET A 304 -23.54 -4.20 -6.86
N LYS A 305 -22.86 -4.16 -5.72
CA LYS A 305 -21.42 -4.36 -5.59
C LYS A 305 -21.17 -5.66 -4.82
N TRP A 306 -20.27 -6.49 -5.32
CA TRP A 306 -19.73 -7.61 -4.56
C TRP A 306 -18.32 -7.30 -4.09
N VAL A 307 -18.07 -7.45 -2.79
CA VAL A 307 -16.81 -7.12 -2.10
C VAL A 307 -16.18 -8.35 -1.43
N GLY A 308 -16.58 -9.56 -1.84
CA GLY A 308 -16.04 -10.81 -1.31
C GLY A 308 -14.73 -11.23 -1.99
N ASN A 309 -14.26 -12.41 -1.62
CA ASN A 309 -12.99 -12.96 -2.10
C ASN A 309 -13.16 -14.20 -3.01
N ASP A 310 -14.32 -14.85 -2.94
CA ASP A 310 -14.67 -16.02 -3.75
C ASP A 310 -16.13 -15.91 -4.20
N PHE A 311 -16.31 -15.42 -5.42
CA PHE A 311 -17.63 -15.13 -5.97
C PHE A 311 -18.45 -16.40 -6.13
N ASP A 312 -17.82 -17.46 -6.62
CA ASP A 312 -18.50 -18.73 -6.90
C ASP A 312 -18.94 -19.40 -5.60
N ALA A 313 -18.09 -19.38 -4.56
CA ALA A 313 -18.46 -19.89 -3.24
C ALA A 313 -19.60 -19.07 -2.61
N ASP A 314 -19.57 -17.74 -2.72
CA ASP A 314 -20.63 -16.89 -2.18
C ASP A 314 -21.96 -17.06 -2.91
N MET A 315 -21.94 -17.19 -4.25
CA MET A 315 -23.14 -17.50 -5.01
C MET A 315 -23.66 -18.92 -4.73
N ALA A 316 -22.77 -19.90 -4.51
CA ALA A 316 -23.15 -21.25 -4.11
C ALA A 316 -23.83 -21.27 -2.71
N LYS A 317 -23.31 -20.50 -1.75
CA LYS A 317 -23.95 -20.32 -0.43
C LYS A 317 -25.34 -19.70 -0.56
N MET A 318 -25.47 -18.64 -1.36
CA MET A 318 -26.76 -17.98 -1.64
C MET A 318 -27.76 -18.97 -2.22
N ALA A 319 -27.35 -19.74 -3.23
CA ALA A 319 -28.19 -20.72 -3.90
C ALA A 319 -28.59 -21.90 -2.98
N ALA A 320 -27.76 -22.25 -1.99
CA ALA A 320 -28.03 -23.34 -1.06
C ALA A 320 -28.97 -22.95 0.11
N ASN A 321 -29.20 -21.66 0.37
CA ASN A 321 -30.00 -21.23 1.51
C ASN A 321 -31.51 -21.42 1.24
N PRO A 322 -32.23 -22.24 2.03
CA PRO A 322 -33.65 -22.53 1.79
C PRO A 322 -34.56 -21.32 1.92
N LYS A 323 -34.22 -20.34 2.78
CA LYS A 323 -35.00 -19.11 2.94
C LYS A 323 -34.86 -18.19 1.74
N VAL A 324 -33.68 -18.18 1.12
CA VAL A 324 -33.45 -17.45 -0.13
C VAL A 324 -34.20 -18.11 -1.29
N GLN A 325 -34.21 -19.44 -1.37
CA GLN A 325 -35.00 -20.16 -2.37
C GLN A 325 -36.50 -19.90 -2.23
N GLU A 326 -37.03 -19.87 -1.01
CA GLU A 326 -38.44 -19.54 -0.73
C GLU A 326 -38.78 -18.12 -1.18
N TRP A 327 -37.91 -17.15 -0.86
CA TRP A 327 -38.03 -15.78 -1.31
C TRP A 327 -38.01 -15.67 -2.84
N TRP A 328 -37.09 -16.37 -3.49
CA TRP A 328 -36.99 -16.40 -4.95
C TRP A 328 -38.24 -17.00 -5.60
N ALA A 329 -38.75 -18.12 -5.10
CA ALA A 329 -39.96 -18.73 -5.66
C ALA A 329 -41.16 -17.76 -5.64
N MET A 330 -41.29 -16.97 -4.58
CA MET A 330 -42.31 -15.91 -4.48
C MET A 330 -42.05 -14.80 -5.52
N THR A 331 -40.83 -14.26 -5.60
CA THR A 331 -40.53 -13.15 -6.53
C THR A 331 -40.52 -13.59 -8.00
N ASP A 332 -40.11 -14.81 -8.30
CA ASP A 332 -40.09 -15.38 -9.65
C ASP A 332 -41.50 -15.46 -10.24
N SER A 333 -42.51 -15.71 -9.39
CA SER A 333 -43.92 -15.76 -9.82
C SER A 333 -44.42 -14.40 -10.37
N MET A 334 -43.79 -13.30 -9.95
CA MET A 334 -44.09 -11.93 -10.36
C MET A 334 -43.25 -11.48 -11.56
N GLN A 335 -42.26 -12.27 -11.97
CA GLN A 335 -41.23 -11.90 -12.94
C GLN A 335 -41.30 -12.75 -14.21
N GLU A 336 -40.64 -12.26 -15.25
CA GLU A 336 -40.38 -12.96 -16.51
C GLU A 336 -38.92 -12.79 -16.89
N SER A 337 -38.21 -13.90 -17.10
CA SER A 337 -36.79 -13.88 -17.43
C SER A 337 -36.54 -13.45 -18.88
N TYR A 338 -35.46 -12.68 -19.09
CA TYR A 338 -34.86 -12.44 -20.42
C TYR A 338 -33.90 -13.56 -20.85
N VAL A 339 -33.63 -14.53 -19.97
CA VAL A 339 -32.78 -15.70 -20.26
C VAL A 339 -33.64 -16.79 -20.87
N GLU A 340 -33.31 -17.18 -22.11
CA GLU A 340 -34.16 -18.09 -22.88
C GLU A 340 -34.25 -19.49 -22.24
N GLY A 341 -35.49 -19.89 -21.94
CA GLY A 341 -35.78 -21.18 -21.35
C GLY A 341 -35.29 -21.37 -19.92
N ALA A 342 -35.07 -20.27 -19.16
CA ALA A 342 -34.92 -20.31 -17.72
C ALA A 342 -36.29 -20.54 -17.04
N LYS A 343 -36.32 -21.34 -15.97
CA LYS A 343 -37.57 -21.68 -15.26
C LYS A 343 -37.72 -21.04 -13.87
N GLY A 344 -36.68 -20.40 -13.36
CA GLY A 344 -36.67 -19.71 -12.07
C GLY A 344 -35.25 -19.35 -11.64
N SER A 345 -35.10 -18.67 -10.51
CA SER A 345 -33.83 -18.22 -9.92
C SER A 345 -32.92 -19.37 -9.47
N THR A 346 -33.45 -20.58 -9.29
CA THR A 346 -32.67 -21.79 -9.00
C THR A 346 -32.19 -22.53 -10.27
N ASP A 347 -32.54 -22.04 -11.46
CA ASP A 347 -32.11 -22.64 -12.72
C ASP A 347 -30.61 -22.37 -12.95
N PRO A 348 -29.79 -23.37 -13.33
CA PRO A 348 -28.36 -23.18 -13.59
C PRO A 348 -28.07 -22.18 -14.71
N LYS A 349 -29.04 -21.87 -15.58
CA LYS A 349 -28.90 -20.83 -16.61
C LYS A 349 -28.94 -19.40 -16.05
N GLY A 350 -29.45 -19.22 -14.83
CA GLY A 350 -29.73 -17.93 -14.23
C GLY A 350 -31.09 -17.36 -14.66
N TRP A 351 -31.67 -16.52 -13.79
CA TRP A 351 -32.99 -15.92 -13.99
C TRP A 351 -32.93 -14.44 -14.38
N TRP A 352 -31.99 -13.71 -13.83
CA TRP A 352 -31.72 -12.32 -14.20
C TRP A 352 -30.69 -12.29 -15.33
N LYS A 353 -30.91 -11.44 -16.34
CA LYS A 353 -29.96 -11.26 -17.44
C LYS A 353 -28.87 -10.28 -17.02
N PRO A 354 -27.59 -10.68 -16.99
CA PRO A 354 -26.49 -9.77 -16.67
C PRO A 354 -26.28 -8.72 -17.76
N LEU A 355 -25.78 -7.56 -17.37
CA LEU A 355 -25.41 -6.45 -18.26
C LEU A 355 -23.91 -6.15 -18.15
N GLU A 356 -23.33 -5.69 -19.26
CA GLU A 356 -21.92 -5.26 -19.34
C GLU A 356 -21.77 -3.82 -18.85
N GLU A 357 -20.80 -3.57 -17.96
CA GLU A 357 -20.40 -2.22 -17.55
C GLU A 357 -19.52 -1.62 -18.66
N VAL A 358 -20.05 -0.65 -19.41
CA VAL A 358 -19.33 -0.01 -20.54
C VAL A 358 -18.62 1.31 -20.17
N PHE A 359 -18.97 1.91 -19.02
CA PHE A 359 -18.42 3.19 -18.58
C PHE A 359 -18.54 3.34 -17.06
N ARG A 360 -17.55 4.00 -16.45
CA ARG A 360 -17.53 4.33 -15.03
C ARG A 360 -16.75 5.62 -14.76
N PHE A 361 -17.24 6.42 -13.81
CA PHE A 361 -16.55 7.57 -13.25
C PHE A 361 -16.72 7.57 -11.72
N GLU A 362 -15.63 7.70 -10.97
CA GLU A 362 -15.64 7.56 -9.50
C GLU A 362 -15.45 8.88 -8.73
N GLY A 363 -15.37 10.03 -9.41
CA GLY A 363 -15.49 11.36 -8.78
C GLY A 363 -14.26 11.86 -8.04
#